data_AF-A0AAW2ATC6-F1
#
_entry.id   AF-A0AAW2ATC6-F1
#
_cell.length_a   1.000
_cell.length_b   1.000
_cell.length_c   1.000
_cell.angle_alpha   90.00
_cell.angle_beta   90.00
_cell.angle_gamma   90.00
#
_symmetry.space_group_name_H-M   'P 1'
#
loop_
_entity.id
_entity.type
_entity.pdbx_description
1 polymer ?
#
loop_
_entity_poly.entity_id
_entity_poly.type
_entity_poly.pdbx_seq_one_letter_code
_entity_poly.pdbx_strand_id
1 'polypeptide(L)'
;MAPIKQNPRSQGPFRGKRFNNKFAHGGLSHNAKRKRKWVPEDKVFDGSLKEGQGFAFKRKEKVRHEYNKLLRKERKKKHASTVRLEEKYPEHLRHLYLAERKRLDEEEQEKKIKRCKGRARDEETEADDELNMVSDTLDSSEKHVINTTTDQTTAPDSSNEPTQSDSSHKVPFIQKKHKMSSYQKTKQEYERMKEERARKREEFLKDKSQREEALKKYKEKKMATYQLLKRKTKKGQPNLNLQMELLLQKIQDQHK
;
A
#
# COMPACT_ATOMS: atom_id res chain seq x y z
N MET A 1 -25.07 37.28 -28.12
CA MET A 1 -26.26 37.10 -27.27
C MET A 1 -26.47 35.61 -27.03
N ALA A 2 -26.32 35.14 -25.80
CA ALA A 2 -26.86 33.84 -25.36
C ALA A 2 -28.30 34.07 -24.83
N PRO A 3 -29.22 33.10 -24.96
CA PRO A 3 -29.85 32.56 -23.74
C PRO A 3 -30.19 31.05 -23.82
N ILE A 4 -29.84 30.24 -22.80
CA ILE A 4 -30.63 29.85 -21.60
C ILE A 4 -31.81 28.92 -21.92
N LYS A 5 -31.78 27.67 -21.40
CA LYS A 5 -32.87 26.95 -20.68
C LYS A 5 -32.22 25.82 -19.84
N GLN A 6 -32.01 25.98 -18.53
CA GLN A 6 -32.93 25.74 -17.40
C GLN A 6 -33.28 24.25 -17.16
N ASN A 7 -32.72 23.69 -16.08
CA ASN A 7 -33.15 22.45 -15.43
C ASN A 7 -34.54 22.60 -14.79
N PRO A 8 -35.27 21.49 -14.61
CA PRO A 8 -35.82 21.24 -13.27
C PRO A 8 -35.76 19.78 -12.79
N ARG A 9 -35.74 19.68 -11.46
CA ARG A 9 -35.71 18.53 -10.56
C ARG A 9 -37.00 17.69 -10.63
N SER A 10 -36.95 16.39 -10.28
CA SER A 10 -37.84 15.81 -9.25
C SER A 10 -37.54 14.34 -8.97
N GLN A 11 -37.59 14.01 -7.68
CA GLN A 11 -37.42 12.72 -7.01
C GLN A 11 -38.51 11.69 -7.40
N GLY A 12 -38.20 10.40 -7.31
CA GLY A 12 -39.23 9.37 -7.10
C GLY A 12 -38.80 7.92 -7.37
N PRO A 13 -39.14 6.94 -6.51
CA PRO A 13 -38.43 5.65 -6.41
C PRO A 13 -39.23 4.49 -7.05
N PHE A 14 -38.60 3.34 -7.30
CA PHE A 14 -39.01 2.04 -6.73
C PHE A 14 -38.38 0.84 -7.46
N ARG A 15 -37.56 0.14 -6.66
CA ARG A 15 -37.52 -1.32 -6.46
C ARG A 15 -37.42 -2.26 -7.66
N GLY A 16 -36.34 -3.03 -7.61
CA GLY A 16 -36.05 -4.16 -8.49
C GLY A 16 -37.17 -5.20 -8.56
N LYS A 17 -37.25 -5.81 -9.75
CA LYS A 17 -37.94 -7.07 -9.96
C LYS A 17 -36.92 -8.05 -10.54
N ARG A 18 -36.49 -8.99 -9.70
CA ARG A 18 -35.82 -10.21 -10.12
C ARG A 18 -36.82 -10.99 -10.97
N PHE A 19 -36.56 -11.19 -12.25
CA PHE A 19 -37.27 -12.19 -13.04
C PHE A 19 -36.51 -13.50 -12.98
N ASN A 20 -37.09 -14.46 -12.27
CA ASN A 20 -36.66 -15.84 -12.25
C ASN A 20 -36.83 -16.43 -13.66
N ASN A 21 -35.73 -16.80 -14.31
CA ASN A 21 -35.77 -17.55 -15.56
C ASN A 21 -36.12 -19.01 -15.25
N LYS A 22 -37.42 -19.32 -15.26
CA LYS A 22 -37.93 -20.68 -15.46
C LYS A 22 -39.02 -20.62 -16.52
N PHE A 23 -38.62 -20.71 -17.78
CA PHE A 23 -39.50 -21.24 -18.81
C PHE A 23 -38.79 -22.40 -19.47
N ALA A 24 -39.31 -23.58 -19.13
CA ALA A 24 -39.01 -24.85 -19.76
C ALA A 24 -39.17 -24.75 -21.28
N HIS A 25 -38.42 -25.60 -21.98
CA HIS A 25 -38.50 -25.80 -23.41
C HIS A 25 -39.95 -26.05 -23.86
N GLY A 26 -40.59 -24.99 -24.34
CA GLY A 26 -41.89 -25.04 -24.99
C GLY A 26 -41.72 -25.41 -26.45
N GLY A 27 -42.41 -26.49 -26.86
CA GLY A 27 -42.48 -26.95 -28.24
C GLY A 27 -42.88 -25.85 -29.22
N LEU A 28 -42.39 -25.98 -30.44
CA LEU A 28 -42.71 -25.10 -31.56
C LEU A 28 -44.23 -25.11 -31.82
N SER A 29 -44.94 -24.07 -31.39
CA SER A 29 -46.25 -23.78 -31.95
C SER A 29 -46.05 -23.05 -33.28
N HIS A 30 -46.27 -23.77 -34.37
CA HIS A 30 -46.31 -23.24 -35.72
C HIS A 30 -47.59 -22.40 -35.88
N ASN A 31 -47.66 -21.20 -35.27
CA ASN A 31 -48.58 -20.08 -35.60
C ASN A 31 -48.61 -18.91 -34.58
N ALA A 32 -47.71 -18.84 -33.60
CA ALA A 32 -47.59 -17.63 -32.78
C ALA A 32 -46.77 -16.56 -33.53
N LYS A 33 -47.46 -15.62 -34.21
CA LYS A 33 -46.85 -14.42 -34.82
C LYS A 33 -46.13 -13.60 -33.75
N ARG A 34 -44.85 -13.91 -33.48
CA ARG A 34 -43.99 -13.10 -32.61
C ARG A 34 -43.95 -11.70 -33.22
N LYS A 35 -44.45 -10.70 -32.50
CA LYS A 35 -44.32 -9.29 -32.89
C LYS A 35 -42.83 -9.03 -33.13
N ARG A 36 -42.45 -8.70 -34.38
CA ARG A 36 -41.08 -8.30 -34.72
C ARG A 36 -40.68 -7.15 -33.80
N LYS A 37 -39.53 -7.25 -33.14
CA LYS A 37 -38.96 -6.11 -32.43
C LYS A 37 -38.74 -5.00 -33.47
N TRP A 38 -39.26 -3.81 -33.21
CA TRP A 38 -39.04 -2.66 -34.09
C TRP A 38 -37.53 -2.39 -34.16
N VAL A 39 -36.98 -2.48 -35.37
CA VAL A 39 -35.59 -2.16 -35.67
C VAL A 39 -35.65 -0.81 -36.40
N PRO A 40 -35.01 0.25 -35.88
CA PRO A 40 -34.92 1.53 -36.57
C PRO A 40 -34.42 1.32 -38.00
N GLU A 41 -35.03 1.98 -38.99
CA GLU A 41 -34.61 1.89 -40.39
C GLU A 41 -33.15 2.35 -40.59
N ASP A 42 -32.69 3.25 -39.72
CA ASP A 42 -31.32 3.77 -39.68
C ASP A 42 -30.30 2.84 -39.00
N LYS A 43 -30.71 1.68 -38.48
CA LYS A 43 -29.75 0.60 -38.16
C LYS A 43 -29.33 -0.09 -39.44
N VAL A 44 -28.73 0.69 -40.33
CA VAL A 44 -28.01 0.22 -41.50
C VAL A 44 -26.92 -0.71 -40.98
N PHE A 45 -26.97 -1.95 -41.45
CA PHE A 45 -25.96 -2.96 -41.19
C PHE A 45 -24.57 -2.33 -41.26
N ASP A 46 -23.77 -2.59 -40.23
CA ASP A 46 -22.53 -1.89 -39.97
C ASP A 46 -21.44 -2.38 -40.95
N GLY A 47 -21.56 -1.92 -42.21
CA GLY A 47 -20.72 -2.27 -43.35
C GLY A 47 -21.44 -2.39 -44.69
N SER A 48 -20.77 -2.03 -45.78
CA SER A 48 -21.27 -2.31 -47.12
C SER A 48 -20.88 -3.74 -47.53
N LEU A 49 -21.88 -4.57 -47.89
CA LEU A 49 -21.60 -5.91 -48.45
C LEU A 49 -20.83 -5.81 -49.78
N LYS A 50 -21.02 -4.71 -50.52
CA LYS A 50 -20.39 -4.45 -51.82
C LYS A 50 -18.91 -4.08 -51.73
N GLU A 51 -18.46 -3.47 -50.63
CA GLU A 51 -17.05 -3.04 -50.45
C GLU A 51 -16.30 -3.92 -49.44
N GLY A 52 -16.96 -4.95 -48.90
CA GLY A 52 -16.36 -5.91 -47.97
C GLY A 52 -16.10 -5.35 -46.56
N GLN A 53 -16.56 -4.14 -46.25
CA GLN A 53 -16.33 -3.44 -44.98
C GLN A 53 -17.35 -3.84 -43.90
N GLY A 54 -17.62 -5.13 -43.74
CA GLY A 54 -18.56 -5.65 -42.73
C GLY A 54 -17.94 -5.92 -41.36
N PHE A 55 -18.68 -6.66 -40.53
CA PHE A 55 -18.22 -7.08 -39.20
C PHE A 55 -16.88 -7.86 -39.23
N ALA A 56 -16.64 -8.66 -40.27
CA ALA A 56 -15.37 -9.38 -40.46
C ALA A 56 -14.18 -8.42 -40.67
N PHE A 57 -14.39 -7.34 -41.44
CA PHE A 57 -13.39 -6.29 -41.66
C PHE A 57 -13.12 -5.53 -40.36
N LYS A 58 -14.16 -5.13 -39.62
CA LYS A 58 -14.01 -4.50 -38.29
C LYS A 58 -13.26 -5.40 -37.30
N ARG A 59 -13.51 -6.71 -37.30
CA ARG A 59 -12.73 -7.68 -36.49
C ARG A 59 -11.27 -7.72 -36.94
N LYS A 60 -11.00 -7.77 -38.25
CA LYS A 60 -9.64 -7.77 -38.80
C LYS A 60 -8.88 -6.49 -38.43
N GLU A 61 -9.55 -5.34 -38.50
CA GLU A 61 -8.98 -4.06 -38.06
C GLU A 61 -8.70 -4.03 -36.56
N LYS A 62 -9.61 -4.55 -35.73
CA LYS A 62 -9.38 -4.70 -34.28
C LYS A 62 -8.16 -5.55 -33.99
N VAL A 63 -8.05 -6.73 -34.62
CA VAL A 63 -6.89 -7.61 -34.47
C VAL A 63 -5.60 -6.92 -34.93
N ARG A 64 -5.62 -6.23 -36.07
CA ARG A 64 -4.49 -5.44 -36.58
C ARG A 64 -4.10 -4.32 -35.62
N HIS A 65 -5.07 -3.64 -35.03
CA HIS A 65 -4.85 -2.59 -34.04
C HIS A 65 -4.23 -3.14 -32.76
N GLU A 66 -4.74 -4.25 -32.24
CA GLU A 66 -4.18 -4.93 -31.07
C GLU A 66 -2.75 -5.40 -31.30
N TYR A 67 -2.47 -5.98 -32.47
CA TYR A 67 -1.12 -6.36 -32.87
C TYR A 67 -0.17 -5.14 -32.94
N ASN A 68 -0.60 -4.06 -33.61
CA ASN A 68 0.19 -2.82 -33.66
C ASN A 68 0.37 -2.19 -32.27
N LYS A 69 -0.60 -2.33 -31.37
CA LYS A 69 -0.51 -1.89 -29.97
C LYS A 69 0.53 -2.70 -29.20
N LEU A 70 0.61 -4.02 -29.41
CA LEU A 70 1.66 -4.86 -28.85
C LEU A 70 3.03 -4.47 -29.40
N LEU A 71 3.17 -4.29 -30.72
CA LEU A 71 4.42 -3.82 -31.34
C LEU A 71 4.86 -2.45 -30.80
N ARG A 72 3.93 -1.51 -30.60
CA ARG A 72 4.22 -0.20 -29.99
C ARG A 72 4.73 -0.36 -28.55
N LYS A 73 4.13 -1.26 -27.76
CA LYS A 73 4.59 -1.55 -26.39
C LYS A 73 5.97 -2.19 -26.38
N GLU A 74 6.25 -3.13 -27.27
CA GLU A 74 7.57 -3.74 -27.41
C GLU A 74 8.64 -2.73 -27.83
N ARG A 75 8.37 -1.91 -28.86
CA ARG A 75 9.28 -0.83 -29.27
C ARG A 75 9.59 0.12 -28.11
N LYS A 76 8.56 0.54 -27.36
CA LYS A 76 8.74 1.39 -26.16
C LYS A 76 9.58 0.69 -25.08
N LYS A 77 9.38 -0.60 -24.83
CA LYS A 77 10.20 -1.37 -23.87
C LYS A 77 11.66 -1.44 -24.32
N LYS A 78 11.92 -1.72 -25.60
CA LYS A 78 13.28 -1.75 -26.16
C LYS A 78 13.96 -0.38 -26.07
N HIS A 79 13.27 0.70 -26.43
CA HIS A 79 13.83 2.05 -26.27
C HIS A 79 14.07 2.40 -24.79
N ALA A 80 13.17 2.03 -23.87
CA ALA A 80 13.39 2.22 -22.43
C ALA A 80 14.59 1.43 -21.89
N SER A 81 14.90 0.25 -22.44
CA SER A 81 16.11 -0.51 -22.08
C SER A 81 17.37 -0.03 -22.78
N THR A 82 17.26 0.65 -23.93
CA THR A 82 18.42 1.14 -24.69
C THR A 82 18.91 2.49 -24.17
N VAL A 83 18.04 3.29 -23.55
CA VAL A 83 18.44 4.47 -22.75
C VAL A 83 18.93 4.05 -21.36
N ARG A 84 19.60 2.89 -21.27
CA ARG A 84 20.58 2.69 -20.21
C ARG A 84 21.75 3.60 -20.54
N LEU A 85 21.58 4.90 -20.29
CA LEU A 85 22.72 5.72 -19.92
C LEU A 85 23.35 4.96 -18.76
N GLU A 86 24.52 4.36 -19.01
CA GLU A 86 25.41 4.02 -17.92
C GLU A 86 25.86 5.35 -17.35
N GLU A 87 24.99 5.92 -16.51
CA GLU A 87 25.29 6.94 -15.51
C GLU A 87 26.29 6.30 -14.54
N LYS A 88 27.51 6.09 -15.04
CA LYS A 88 28.62 5.55 -14.28
C LYS A 88 29.18 6.70 -13.48
N TYR A 89 28.40 7.12 -12.50
CA TYR A 89 28.79 8.12 -11.54
C TYR A 89 29.99 7.61 -10.73
N PRO A 90 30.94 8.50 -10.40
CA PRO A 90 31.96 8.17 -9.42
C PRO A 90 31.31 7.64 -8.13
N GLU A 91 31.76 6.49 -7.62
CA GLU A 91 31.13 5.78 -6.49
C GLU A 91 30.88 6.69 -5.28
N HIS A 92 31.72 7.69 -5.06
CA HIS A 92 31.64 8.61 -3.92
C HIS A 92 30.49 9.63 -4.00
N LEU A 93 29.91 9.90 -5.19
CA LEU A 93 28.75 10.81 -5.35
C LEU A 93 27.41 10.07 -5.43
N ARG A 94 27.44 8.73 -5.50
CA ARG A 94 26.24 7.90 -5.59
C ARG A 94 25.23 8.18 -4.47
N HIS A 95 25.69 8.51 -3.27
CA HIS A 95 24.82 8.81 -2.13
C HIS A 95 24.04 10.11 -2.30
N LEU A 96 24.68 11.17 -2.83
CA LEU A 96 24.02 12.45 -3.08
C LEU A 96 22.91 12.28 -4.13
N TYR A 97 23.22 11.54 -5.19
CA TYR A 97 22.27 11.29 -6.28
C TYR A 97 21.09 10.40 -5.85
N LEU A 98 21.35 9.39 -5.00
CA LEU A 98 20.29 8.57 -4.41
C LEU A 98 19.40 9.37 -3.45
N ALA A 99 19.95 10.35 -2.74
CA ALA A 99 19.19 11.24 -1.87
C ALA A 99 18.30 12.18 -2.70
N GLU A 100 18.84 12.80 -3.75
CA GLU A 100 18.09 13.65 -4.67
C GLU A 100 16.95 12.89 -5.38
N ARG A 101 17.23 11.66 -5.82
CA ARG A 101 16.23 10.81 -6.46
C ARG A 101 15.08 10.43 -5.54
N LYS A 102 15.37 10.11 -4.27
CA LYS A 102 14.33 9.84 -3.27
C LYS A 102 13.46 11.07 -3.01
N ARG A 103 14.08 12.25 -2.87
CA ARG A 103 13.36 13.51 -2.69
C ARG A 103 12.38 13.77 -3.86
N LEU A 104 12.82 13.53 -5.10
CA LEU A 104 11.96 13.66 -6.28
C LEU A 104 10.82 12.63 -6.30
N ASP A 105 11.10 11.36 -5.98
CA ASP A 105 10.07 10.31 -5.93
C ASP A 105 8.99 10.61 -4.87
N GLU A 106 9.40 11.10 -3.69
CA GLU A 106 8.50 11.54 -2.62
C GLU A 106 7.64 12.73 -3.07
N GLU A 107 8.26 13.73 -3.68
CA GLU A 107 7.57 14.90 -4.24
C GLU A 107 6.54 14.51 -5.33
N GLU A 108 6.88 13.55 -6.21
CA GLU A 108 5.95 13.01 -7.20
C GLU A 108 4.79 12.24 -6.58
N GLN A 109 5.05 11.46 -5.53
CA GLN A 109 4.01 10.76 -4.78
C GLN A 109 3.06 11.75 -4.12
N GLU A 110 3.57 12.80 -3.49
CA GLU A 110 2.76 13.87 -2.93
C GLU A 110 1.92 14.57 -4.00
N LYS A 111 2.51 14.93 -5.15
CA LYS A 111 1.78 15.50 -6.29
C LYS A 111 0.70 14.54 -6.79
N LYS A 112 0.94 13.23 -6.79
CA LYS A 112 -0.06 12.21 -7.15
C LYS A 112 -1.20 12.15 -6.13
N ILE A 113 -0.89 12.18 -4.84
CA ILE A 113 -1.88 12.23 -3.75
C ILE A 113 -2.71 13.51 -3.84
N LYS A 114 -2.08 14.67 -4.07
CA LYS A 114 -2.75 15.97 -4.28
C LYS A 114 -3.70 15.92 -5.48
N ARG A 115 -3.27 15.34 -6.61
CA ARG A 115 -4.12 15.12 -7.80
C ARG A 115 -5.33 14.20 -7.52
N CYS A 116 -5.17 13.19 -6.67
CA CYS A 116 -6.26 12.29 -6.27
C CYS A 116 -7.21 12.94 -5.25
N LYS A 117 -6.70 13.77 -4.34
CA LYS A 117 -7.49 14.51 -3.33
C LYS A 117 -8.37 15.59 -3.96
N GLY A 118 -7.96 16.22 -5.07
CA GLY A 118 -8.73 17.24 -5.79
C GLY A 118 -10.04 16.76 -6.45
N ARG A 119 -10.48 15.52 -6.20
CA ARG A 119 -11.80 15.00 -6.64
C ARG A 119 -12.81 14.87 -5.48
N ALA A 120 -12.45 15.27 -4.27
CA ALA A 120 -13.20 14.96 -3.05
C ALA A 120 -13.48 16.18 -2.14
N ARG A 121 -13.66 17.39 -2.70
CA ARG A 121 -14.05 18.56 -1.89
C ARG A 121 -15.14 19.37 -2.63
N ASP A 122 -16.39 18.99 -2.38
CA ASP A 122 -17.45 19.94 -2.06
C ASP A 122 -17.78 19.67 -0.58
N GLU A 123 -18.04 20.74 0.17
CA GLU A 123 -18.27 20.85 1.62
C GLU A 123 -17.02 21.13 2.48
N GLU A 124 -17.02 22.38 2.95
CA GLU A 124 -16.04 23.02 3.82
C GLU A 124 -16.33 22.75 5.29
N THR A 125 -15.28 22.59 6.08
CA THR A 125 -15.06 23.38 7.30
C THR A 125 -13.56 23.57 7.49
N GLU A 126 -13.19 24.83 7.72
CA GLU A 126 -11.86 25.34 8.04
C GLU A 126 -11.78 25.60 9.55
N ALA A 127 -10.71 25.10 10.19
CA ALA A 127 -10.18 25.53 11.49
C ALA A 127 -8.75 24.94 11.67
N ASP A 128 -7.79 25.68 11.14
CA ASP A 128 -6.44 26.03 11.61
C ASP A 128 -5.58 25.01 12.40
N ASP A 129 -4.50 24.63 11.71
CA ASP A 129 -3.11 24.33 12.09
C ASP A 129 -2.70 23.12 12.95
N GLU A 130 -1.97 22.26 12.23
CA GLU A 130 -0.98 21.26 12.60
C GLU A 130 -1.37 20.07 13.50
N LEU A 131 -1.59 18.96 12.77
CA LEU A 131 -1.34 17.56 13.10
C LEU A 131 -2.51 16.78 13.74
N ASN A 132 -3.54 16.51 12.93
CA ASN A 132 -4.19 15.19 12.91
C ASN A 132 -3.88 14.52 11.57
N MET A 133 -2.89 13.62 11.52
CA MET A 133 -3.05 12.19 11.75
C MET A 133 -4.09 11.58 10.81
N VAL A 134 -3.66 11.04 9.67
CA VAL A 134 -4.35 9.89 9.04
C VAL A 134 -3.46 9.18 8.00
N SER A 135 -2.88 8.03 8.37
CA SER A 135 -3.36 6.84 7.66
C SER A 135 -4.88 6.79 7.96
N ASP A 136 -5.77 6.35 7.09
CA ASP A 136 -6.93 5.60 7.59
C ASP A 136 -6.35 4.18 7.64
N THR A 137 -5.87 3.64 8.76
CA THR A 137 -6.16 3.88 10.19
C THR A 137 -7.63 3.67 10.49
N LEU A 138 -7.84 3.07 11.64
CA LEU A 138 -8.86 3.51 12.56
C LEU A 138 -8.13 3.62 13.90
N ASP A 139 -8.12 4.81 14.51
CA ASP A 139 -8.46 5.06 15.92
C ASP A 139 -8.09 6.50 16.31
N SER A 140 -9.14 7.27 16.67
CA SER A 140 -9.32 8.32 17.71
C SER A 140 -8.13 9.20 18.16
N SER A 141 -8.29 10.52 18.40
CA SER A 141 -9.05 11.05 19.54
C SER A 141 -8.87 12.58 19.75
N GLU A 142 -9.91 13.26 20.30
CA GLU A 142 -9.89 14.33 21.35
C GLU A 142 -9.33 15.76 21.01
N LYS A 143 -9.87 16.94 21.43
CA LYS A 143 -10.68 17.39 22.59
C LYS A 143 -11.44 18.71 22.31
N HIS A 144 -12.57 18.93 22.99
CA HIS A 144 -12.98 20.27 23.45
C HIS A 144 -13.47 20.17 24.90
N VAL A 145 -13.13 21.20 25.67
CA VAL A 145 -13.20 21.36 27.13
C VAL A 145 -14.54 22.02 27.54
N ILE A 146 -14.90 21.93 28.83
CA ILE A 146 -15.62 22.92 29.69
C ILE A 146 -17.04 22.52 30.18
N ASN A 147 -17.09 21.99 31.42
CA ASN A 147 -17.87 22.47 32.59
C ASN A 147 -18.89 21.58 33.35
N THR A 148 -18.84 21.82 34.68
CA THR A 148 -19.78 21.61 35.79
C THR A 148 -19.86 20.22 36.42
N THR A 149 -19.15 19.95 37.55
CA THR A 149 -19.43 20.28 38.96
C THR A 149 -20.56 19.43 39.58
N THR A 150 -20.22 18.84 40.74
CA THR A 150 -21.05 18.65 41.95
C THR A 150 -21.37 17.21 42.36
N ASP A 151 -20.58 16.81 43.37
CA ASP A 151 -20.88 16.07 44.60
C ASP A 151 -21.20 14.57 44.65
N GLN A 152 -20.30 13.93 45.40
CA GLN A 152 -20.52 12.78 46.24
C GLN A 152 -21.57 13.09 47.32
N THR A 153 -22.44 12.13 47.63
CA THR A 153 -22.88 11.95 49.03
C THR A 153 -23.14 10.47 49.32
N THR A 154 -22.66 10.10 50.50
CA THR A 154 -22.53 8.80 51.14
C THR A 154 -23.80 8.34 51.89
N ALA A 155 -24.09 7.04 51.80
CA ALA A 155 -24.63 6.13 52.85
C ALA A 155 -26.05 6.40 53.45
N PRO A 156 -26.63 5.50 54.29
CA PRO A 156 -26.71 4.02 54.30
C PRO A 156 -28.15 3.47 54.56
N ASP A 157 -28.27 2.13 54.59
CA ASP A 157 -29.04 1.32 55.57
C ASP A 157 -30.34 0.57 55.19
N SER A 158 -30.36 -0.69 55.63
CA SER A 158 -31.43 -1.60 56.07
C SER A 158 -32.72 -1.86 55.26
N SER A 159 -32.94 -3.11 54.84
CA SER A 159 -33.71 -4.11 55.64
C SER A 159 -34.02 -5.43 54.89
N ASN A 160 -33.59 -6.54 55.52
CA ASN A 160 -34.22 -7.87 55.72
C ASN A 160 -34.85 -8.70 54.57
N GLU A 161 -34.19 -9.84 54.26
CA GLU A 161 -34.61 -11.29 54.25
C GLU A 161 -36.08 -11.72 54.01
N PRO A 162 -36.40 -13.03 53.78
CA PRO A 162 -35.76 -14.13 53.05
C PRO A 162 -36.75 -14.86 52.09
N THR A 163 -36.28 -15.76 51.22
CA THR A 163 -37.08 -16.97 50.90
C THR A 163 -36.18 -18.15 50.56
N GLN A 164 -36.30 -19.20 51.39
CA GLN A 164 -35.65 -20.49 51.25
C GLN A 164 -36.36 -21.35 50.20
N SER A 165 -35.58 -22.06 49.38
CA SER A 165 -35.99 -23.35 48.85
C SER A 165 -34.76 -24.24 48.66
N ASP A 166 -34.69 -25.28 49.49
CA ASP A 166 -33.71 -26.37 49.47
C ASP A 166 -33.66 -27.12 48.12
N SER A 167 -32.47 -27.49 47.67
CA SER A 167 -32.21 -28.84 47.12
C SER A 167 -30.72 -29.07 46.86
N SER A 168 -30.29 -30.26 47.26
CA SER A 168 -28.94 -30.85 47.28
C SER A 168 -28.26 -30.94 45.91
N HIS A 169 -26.95 -30.62 45.88
CA HIS A 169 -25.84 -31.33 45.20
C HIS A 169 -24.66 -30.37 44.89
N LYS A 170 -23.66 -30.31 45.79
CA LYS A 170 -22.41 -29.58 45.57
C LYS A 170 -21.48 -30.37 44.64
N VAL A 171 -21.68 -30.22 43.33
CA VAL A 171 -20.61 -30.46 42.34
C VAL A 171 -19.78 -29.17 42.21
N PRO A 172 -18.44 -29.23 42.10
CA PRO A 172 -17.64 -28.03 41.90
C PRO A 172 -18.09 -27.38 40.59
N PHE A 173 -18.80 -26.26 40.69
CA PHE A 173 -19.22 -25.47 39.54
C PHE A 173 -17.95 -24.95 38.86
N ILE A 174 -17.47 -25.69 37.86
CA ILE A 174 -16.39 -25.27 36.98
C ILE A 174 -16.89 -24.00 36.30
N GLN A 175 -16.49 -22.84 36.82
CA GLN A 175 -16.78 -21.55 36.20
C GLN A 175 -16.15 -21.55 34.81
N LYS A 176 -16.97 -21.81 33.79
CA LYS A 176 -16.52 -21.85 32.40
C LYS A 176 -16.10 -20.44 32.03
N LYS A 177 -14.79 -20.22 31.90
CA LYS A 177 -14.23 -18.94 31.44
C LYS A 177 -14.93 -18.56 30.12
N HIS A 178 -15.54 -17.38 30.10
CA HIS A 178 -16.18 -16.88 28.89
C HIS A 178 -15.12 -16.80 27.78
N LYS A 179 -15.39 -17.48 26.66
CA LYS A 179 -14.48 -17.46 25.52
C LYS A 179 -14.44 -16.04 24.94
N MET A 180 -13.25 -15.57 24.58
CA MET A 180 -13.07 -14.26 23.95
C MET A 180 -13.94 -14.17 22.69
N SER A 181 -14.57 -13.01 22.50
CA SER A 181 -15.38 -12.72 21.31
C SER A 181 -14.53 -12.81 20.05
N SER A 182 -15.14 -13.18 18.92
CA SER A 182 -14.45 -13.25 17.62
C SER A 182 -13.72 -11.95 17.29
N TYR A 183 -14.35 -10.79 17.55
CA TYR A 183 -13.75 -9.47 17.35
C TYR A 183 -12.50 -9.24 18.21
N GLN A 184 -12.55 -9.69 19.47
CA GLN A 184 -11.43 -9.59 20.40
C GLN A 184 -10.23 -10.42 19.92
N LYS A 185 -10.49 -11.60 19.35
CA LYS A 185 -9.45 -12.43 18.74
C LYS A 185 -8.82 -11.74 17.53
N THR A 186 -9.63 -11.16 16.64
CA THR A 186 -9.10 -10.46 15.46
C THR A 186 -8.26 -9.23 15.83
N LYS A 187 -8.62 -8.50 16.89
CA LYS A 187 -7.84 -7.37 17.39
C LYS A 187 -6.48 -7.80 17.93
N GLN A 188 -6.44 -8.86 18.74
CA GLN A 188 -5.20 -9.42 19.27
C GLN A 188 -4.26 -9.92 18.15
N GLU A 189 -4.80 -10.60 17.13
CA GLU A 189 -3.99 -11.04 15.99
C GLU A 189 -3.43 -9.86 15.18
N TYR A 190 -4.20 -8.78 15.00
CA TYR A 190 -3.71 -7.57 14.34
C TYR A 190 -2.55 -6.92 15.11
N GLU A 191 -2.67 -6.82 16.43
CA GLU A 191 -1.62 -6.28 17.30
C GLU A 191 -0.35 -7.15 17.22
N ARG A 192 -0.48 -8.47 17.29
CA ARG A 192 0.64 -9.41 17.11
C ARG A 192 1.34 -9.24 15.76
N MET A 193 0.58 -9.14 14.67
CA MET A 193 1.14 -8.94 13.33
C MET A 193 1.86 -7.58 13.20
N LYS A 194 1.37 -6.54 13.88
CA LYS A 194 2.01 -5.22 13.94
C LYS A 194 3.34 -5.28 14.69
N GLU A 195 3.37 -5.96 15.84
CA GLU A 195 4.57 -6.18 16.63
C GLU A 195 5.61 -7.02 15.89
N GLU A 196 5.22 -8.12 15.26
CA GLU A 196 6.12 -8.95 14.47
C GLU A 196 6.77 -8.15 13.33
N ARG A 197 5.98 -7.31 12.65
CA ARG A 197 6.49 -6.40 11.61
C ARG A 197 7.41 -5.32 12.18
N ALA A 198 7.20 -4.87 13.42
CA ALA A 198 8.10 -3.93 14.09
C ALA A 198 9.43 -4.62 14.45
N ARG A 199 9.38 -5.81 15.06
CA ARG A 199 10.56 -6.61 15.40
C ARG A 199 11.41 -6.91 14.17
N LYS A 200 10.81 -7.38 13.07
CA LYS A 200 11.54 -7.62 11.81
C LYS A 200 12.22 -6.36 11.25
N ARG A 201 11.58 -5.19 11.40
CA ARG A 201 12.18 -3.91 10.97
C ARG A 201 13.36 -3.53 11.85
N GLU A 202 13.25 -3.69 13.17
CA GLU A 202 14.34 -3.41 14.11
C GLU A 202 15.53 -4.35 13.91
N GLU A 203 15.28 -5.65 13.73
CA GLU A 203 16.32 -6.64 13.43
C GLU A 203 17.05 -6.30 12.14
N PHE A 204 16.32 -5.95 11.08
CA PHE A 204 16.91 -5.54 9.81
C PHE A 204 17.78 -4.28 9.95
N LEU A 205 17.34 -3.29 10.75
CA LEU A 205 18.14 -2.08 11.00
C LEU A 205 19.43 -2.38 11.75
N LYS A 206 19.39 -3.30 12.72
CA LYS A 206 20.57 -3.75 13.48
C LYS A 206 21.55 -4.50 12.58
N ASP A 207 21.09 -5.45 11.78
CA ASP A 207 21.95 -6.19 10.83
C ASP A 207 22.60 -5.23 9.82
N LYS A 208 21.83 -4.27 9.31
CA LYS A 208 22.33 -3.23 8.42
C LYS A 208 23.43 -2.39 9.07
N SER A 209 23.22 -1.91 10.31
CA SER A 209 24.22 -1.09 11.01
C SER A 209 25.49 -1.89 11.30
N GLN A 210 25.37 -3.16 11.72
CA GLN A 210 26.50 -4.05 11.94
C GLN A 210 27.33 -4.25 10.67
N ARG A 211 26.67 -4.46 9.52
CA ARG A 211 27.34 -4.59 8.23
C ARG A 211 28.07 -3.30 7.84
N GLU A 212 27.45 -2.15 8.03
CA GLU A 212 28.07 -0.85 7.74
C GLU A 212 29.29 -0.58 8.65
N GLU A 213 29.18 -0.88 9.94
CA GLU A 213 30.28 -0.78 10.90
C GLU A 213 31.43 -1.73 10.57
N ALA A 214 31.14 -2.97 10.20
CA ALA A 214 32.15 -3.94 9.77
C ALA A 214 32.92 -3.44 8.53
N LEU A 215 32.19 -2.87 7.55
CA LEU A 215 32.80 -2.28 6.36
C LEU A 215 33.65 -1.05 6.69
N LYS A 216 33.20 -0.17 7.60
CA LYS A 216 33.97 0.98 8.06
C LYS A 216 35.28 0.54 8.72
N LYS A 217 35.20 -0.40 9.68
CA LYS A 217 36.38 -0.97 10.35
C LYS A 217 37.36 -1.60 9.35
N TYR A 218 36.86 -2.33 8.34
CA TYR A 218 37.71 -2.88 7.29
C TYR A 218 38.43 -1.78 6.49
N LYS A 219 37.70 -0.74 6.07
CA LYS A 219 38.27 0.39 5.31
C LYS A 219 39.30 1.15 6.14
N GLU A 220 39.01 1.41 7.42
CA GLU A 220 39.92 2.09 8.34
C GLU A 220 41.22 1.28 8.52
N LYS A 221 41.12 -0.03 8.79
CA LYS A 221 42.29 -0.93 8.86
C LYS A 221 43.09 -0.92 7.55
N LYS A 222 42.40 -1.00 6.42
CA LYS A 222 43.05 -0.95 5.09
C LYS A 222 43.77 0.37 4.85
N MET A 223 43.18 1.50 5.23
CA MET A 223 43.79 2.81 5.08
C MET A 223 44.97 3.01 6.03
N ALA A 224 44.85 2.59 7.29
CA ALA A 224 45.93 2.66 8.27
C ALA A 224 47.15 1.83 7.85
N THR A 225 46.92 0.58 7.42
CA THR A 225 48.00 -0.28 6.90
C THR A 225 48.64 0.32 5.64
N TYR A 226 47.84 0.85 4.71
CA TYR A 226 48.37 1.54 3.54
C TYR A 226 49.21 2.77 3.91
N GLN A 227 48.74 3.60 4.85
CA GLN A 227 49.48 4.77 5.31
C GLN A 227 50.83 4.36 5.92
N LEU A 228 50.86 3.30 6.74
CA LEU A 228 52.08 2.76 7.33
C LEU A 228 53.08 2.30 6.26
N LEU A 229 52.62 1.49 5.31
CA LEU A 229 53.44 0.95 4.22
C LEU A 229 53.91 2.02 3.22
N LYS A 230 53.15 3.11 3.07
CA LYS A 230 53.48 4.24 2.20
C LYS A 230 54.62 5.10 2.76
N ARG A 231 54.94 5.02 4.06
CA ARG A 231 55.99 5.85 4.67
C ARG A 231 57.36 5.50 4.09
N LYS A 232 58.12 6.54 3.74
CA LYS A 232 59.46 6.45 3.17
C LYS A 232 60.46 7.18 4.05
N THR A 233 61.73 6.77 3.98
CA THR A 233 62.84 7.45 4.66
C THR A 233 63.17 8.78 3.97
N LYS A 234 64.03 9.61 4.58
CA LYS A 234 64.47 10.89 3.98
C LYS A 234 65.08 10.72 2.58
N LYS A 235 65.65 9.53 2.29
CA LYS A 235 66.22 9.16 0.99
C LYS A 235 65.19 8.58 0.00
N GLY A 236 63.90 8.57 0.35
CA GLY A 236 62.82 8.05 -0.50
C GLY A 236 62.69 6.51 -0.52
N GLN A 237 63.50 5.79 0.24
CA GLN A 237 63.42 4.33 0.33
C GLN A 237 62.25 3.90 1.22
N PRO A 238 61.61 2.74 0.97
CA PRO A 238 60.58 2.20 1.86
C PRO A 238 61.15 1.98 3.27
N ASN A 239 60.35 2.28 4.30
CA ASN A 239 60.77 2.05 5.68
C ASN A 239 60.54 0.58 6.08
N LEU A 240 61.59 -0.25 5.95
CA LEU A 240 61.55 -1.69 6.19
C LEU A 240 61.12 -2.04 7.61
N ASN A 241 61.50 -1.24 8.62
CA ASN A 241 61.20 -1.52 10.02
C ASN A 241 59.68 -1.54 10.27
N LEU A 242 58.94 -0.59 9.69
CA LEU A 242 57.47 -0.54 9.81
C LEU A 242 56.78 -1.70 9.08
N GLN A 243 57.37 -2.17 7.97
CA GLN A 243 56.87 -3.34 7.24
C GLN A 243 57.10 -4.62 8.04
N MET A 244 58.27 -4.72 8.70
CA MET A 244 58.62 -5.84 9.58
C MET A 244 57.70 -5.90 10.79
N GLU A 245 57.39 -4.78 11.43
CA GLU A 245 56.46 -4.73 12.57
C GLU A 245 55.06 -5.23 12.17
N LEU A 246 54.55 -4.77 11.02
CA LEU A 246 53.25 -5.24 10.49
C LEU A 246 53.27 -6.75 10.17
N LEU A 247 54.39 -7.29 9.70
CA LEU A 247 54.55 -8.72 9.45
C LEU A 247 54.58 -9.52 10.75
N LEU A 248 55.35 -9.06 11.74
CA LEU A 248 55.41 -9.69 13.07
C LEU A 248 54.02 -9.73 13.72
N GLN A 249 53.26 -8.64 13.63
CA GLN A 249 51.89 -8.59 14.14
C GLN A 249 51.00 -9.65 13.48
N LYS A 250 51.08 -9.81 12.15
CA LYS A 250 50.32 -10.84 11.42
C LYS A 250 50.69 -12.26 11.85
N ILE A 251 51.97 -12.53 12.07
CA ILE A 251 52.43 -13.85 12.54
C ILE A 251 51.88 -14.10 13.96
N GLN A 252 51.99 -13.13 14.86
CA GLN A 252 51.45 -13.25 16.22
C GLN A 252 49.94 -13.45 16.24
N ASP A 253 49.20 -12.74 15.39
CA ASP A 253 47.75 -12.88 15.26
C ASP A 253 47.34 -14.24 14.66
N GLN A 254 48.20 -14.89 13.86
CA GLN A 254 47.97 -16.25 13.35
C GLN A 254 48.23 -17.34 14.38
N HIS A 255 49.09 -17.07 15.37
CA HIS A 255 49.42 -18.00 16.46
C HIS A 255 48.53 -17.82 17.70
N LYS A 256 47.63 -16.84 17.69
CA LYS A 256 46.59 -16.63 18.71
C LYS A 256 45.29 -17.31 18.30
#